data_AF-A0A842Q342-F1
#
_entry.id   AF-A0A842Q342-F1
#
_cell.length_a   1.000
_cell.length_b   1.000
_cell.length_c   1.000
_cell.angle_alpha   90.00
_cell.angle_beta   90.00
_cell.angle_gamma   90.00
#
_symmetry.space_group_name_H-M   'P 1'
#
loop_
_entity.id
_entity.type
_entity.pdbx_description
1 polymer ?
#
loop_
_entity_poly.entity_id
_entity_poly.type
_entity_poly.pdbx_seq_one_letter_code
_entity_poly.pdbx_strand_id
1 'polypeptide(L)'
;CSVAKGGIVATLNARTSILSAANPMYGKYDPYKNITENVSLPIPLLTRFDLIYVIRDTPEVEKDNRVASHILEIHRDSEHAARPAIYIDLFSKYLAFSKQIEPKLTTEAIDIIRNYYMKMRNVDSEGMITVTPRQLEGLVRLSTARARLLLKDKVEAEDAERAIYLVQRMLETAGVDVNTGKVDLGVLHGKPHSEVSKLKMFMEVFNALSGQDKNDVEEKNFINELIKSGKFTDDEAKTFIKKAMQNGQIYERKSGFYAKA
;
A
#
# COMPACT_ATOMS: atom_id res chain seq x y z
N CYS A 1 5.29 -12.34 21.38
CA CYS A 1 6.10 -11.26 21.96
C CYS A 1 7.21 -11.90 22.78
N SER A 2 8.47 -11.63 22.46
CA SER A 2 9.60 -12.13 23.25
C SER A 2 10.04 -11.03 24.19
N VAL A 3 10.08 -11.34 25.48
CA VAL A 3 10.45 -10.41 26.54
C VAL A 3 11.72 -10.93 27.18
N ALA A 4 12.74 -10.08 27.23
CA ALA A 4 14.00 -10.33 27.92
C ALA A 4 14.22 -9.22 28.95
N LYS A 5 14.03 -9.52 30.24
CA LYS A 5 14.25 -8.55 31.34
C LYS A 5 14.59 -9.28 32.63
N GLY A 6 15.58 -8.77 33.37
CA GLY A 6 15.93 -9.28 34.70
C GLY A 6 16.30 -10.77 34.74
N GLY A 7 16.97 -11.29 33.71
CA GLY A 7 17.31 -12.72 33.59
C GLY A 7 16.18 -13.62 33.10
N ILE A 8 14.96 -13.09 32.92
CA ILE A 8 13.84 -13.83 32.34
C ILE A 8 13.83 -13.59 30.83
N VAL A 9 14.03 -14.65 30.07
CA VAL A 9 13.80 -14.69 28.62
C VAL A 9 12.59 -15.58 28.37
N ALA A 10 11.47 -14.97 27.99
CA ALA A 10 10.22 -15.69 27.75
C ALA A 10 9.58 -15.26 26.43
N THR A 11 8.99 -16.21 25.72
CA THR A 11 8.20 -15.94 24.52
C THR A 11 6.73 -16.19 24.85
N LEU A 12 5.95 -15.10 24.87
CA LEU A 12 4.51 -15.14 25.11
C LEU A 12 3.78 -15.13 23.77
N ASN A 13 2.95 -16.14 23.54
CA ASN A 13 2.09 -16.19 22.37
C ASN A 13 0.90 -15.25 22.57
N ALA A 14 0.83 -14.19 21.78
CA ALA A 14 -0.27 -13.23 21.78
C ALA A 14 -0.91 -13.23 20.39
N ARG A 15 -1.98 -14.02 20.22
CA ARG A 15 -2.75 -14.06 18.98
C ARG A 15 -3.82 -12.99 19.06
N THR A 16 -3.67 -11.93 18.27
CA THR A 16 -4.66 -10.85 18.17
C THR A 16 -4.73 -10.35 16.74
N SER A 17 -5.91 -9.86 16.35
CA SER A 17 -6.10 -9.13 15.10
C SER A 17 -5.90 -7.64 15.37
N ILE A 18 -5.21 -6.94 14.46
CA ILE A 18 -4.95 -5.51 14.60
C ILE A 18 -5.87 -4.75 13.64
N LEU A 19 -6.64 -3.83 14.20
CA LEU A 19 -7.34 -2.78 13.46
C LEU A 19 -6.73 -1.45 13.89
N SER A 20 -6.23 -0.68 12.92
CA SER A 20 -5.58 0.60 13.17
C SER A 20 -6.18 1.69 12.30
N ALA A 21 -6.31 2.88 12.87
CA ALA A 21 -6.59 4.10 12.14
C ALA A 21 -5.36 5.01 12.24
N ALA A 22 -5.02 5.69 11.15
CA ALA A 22 -3.92 6.63 11.09
C ALA A 22 -4.39 7.93 10.43
N ASN A 23 -3.94 9.06 10.98
CA ASN A 23 -4.23 10.37 10.41
C ASN A 23 -3.10 10.81 9.47
N PRO A 24 -3.40 11.57 8.41
CA PRO A 24 -2.36 12.22 7.61
C PRO A 24 -1.51 13.16 8.46
N MET A 25 -0.23 13.32 8.13
CA MET A 25 0.71 14.12 8.93
C MET A 25 0.25 15.57 9.18
N TYR A 26 -0.43 16.19 8.21
CA TYR A 26 -0.87 17.58 8.28
C TYR A 26 -2.39 17.72 8.47
N GLY A 27 -3.05 16.67 8.98
CA GLY A 27 -4.50 16.66 9.23
C GLY A 27 -5.39 16.52 8.00
N LYS A 28 -4.87 16.82 6.79
CA LYS A 28 -5.54 16.58 5.51
C LYS A 28 -4.69 15.65 4.65
N TYR A 29 -5.38 14.78 3.91
CA TYR A 29 -4.74 13.92 2.92
C TYR A 29 -4.38 14.74 1.69
N ASP A 30 -3.11 14.72 1.29
CA ASP A 30 -2.61 15.39 0.08
C ASP A 30 -2.74 14.43 -1.11
N PRO A 31 -3.61 14.71 -2.10
CA PRO A 31 -3.81 13.85 -3.27
C PRO A 31 -2.58 13.81 -4.19
N TYR A 32 -1.66 14.77 -4.06
CA TYR A 32 -0.44 14.86 -4.85
C TYR A 32 0.74 14.11 -4.24
N LYS A 33 0.51 13.40 -3.13
CA LYS A 33 1.52 12.60 -2.45
C LYS A 33 1.06 11.16 -2.30
N ASN A 34 2.02 10.25 -2.30
CA ASN A 34 1.73 8.83 -2.09
C ASN A 34 1.33 8.57 -0.62
N ILE A 35 0.74 7.41 -0.35
CA ILE A 35 0.31 7.04 1.01
C ILE A 35 1.47 7.04 2.01
N THR A 36 2.65 6.63 1.57
CA THR A 36 3.87 6.55 2.38
C THR A 36 4.44 7.92 2.75
N GLU A 37 4.10 8.96 1.98
CA GLU A 37 4.46 10.34 2.26
C GLU A 37 3.37 11.05 3.08
N ASN A 38 2.11 10.67 2.88
CA ASN A 38 0.98 11.18 3.64
C ASN A 38 0.97 10.70 5.09
N VAL A 39 1.43 9.47 5.33
CA VAL A 39 1.39 8.83 6.64
C VAL A 39 2.81 8.57 7.15
N SER A 40 3.10 9.00 8.39
CA SER A 40 4.40 8.79 9.05
C SER A 40 4.56 7.35 9.57
N LEU A 41 4.40 6.35 8.69
CA LEU A 41 4.57 4.95 9.03
C LEU A 41 5.70 4.31 8.23
N PRO A 42 6.65 3.63 8.89
CA PRO A 42 7.64 2.84 8.20
C PRO A 42 7.02 1.79 7.27
N ILE A 43 7.59 1.64 6.07
CA ILE A 43 7.18 0.66 5.06
C ILE A 43 7.09 -0.76 5.62
N PRO A 44 8.02 -1.25 6.48
CA PRO A 44 7.92 -2.60 7.05
C PRO A 44 6.71 -2.80 7.96
N LEU A 45 6.03 -1.73 8.40
CA LEU A 45 4.76 -1.81 9.12
C LEU A 45 3.57 -1.79 8.15
N LEU A 46 3.58 -0.91 7.15
CA LEU A 46 2.52 -0.83 6.14
C LEU A 46 2.34 -2.17 5.41
N THR A 47 3.45 -2.76 4.97
CA THR A 47 3.49 -4.09 4.32
C THR A 47 3.04 -5.26 5.21
N ARG A 48 2.84 -5.04 6.52
CA ARG A 48 2.28 -6.06 7.43
C ARG A 48 0.76 -6.06 7.46
N PHE A 49 0.11 -5.02 6.99
CA PHE A 49 -1.34 -5.01 6.90
C PHE A 49 -1.79 -5.77 5.65
N ASP A 50 -2.79 -6.63 5.82
CA ASP A 50 -3.39 -7.35 4.69
C ASP A 50 -4.29 -6.41 3.86
N LEU A 51 -4.96 -5.45 4.51
CA LEU A 51 -5.81 -4.45 3.89
C LEU A 51 -5.49 -3.05 4.43
N ILE A 52 -5.38 -2.08 3.52
CA ILE A 52 -5.18 -0.66 3.83
C ILE A 52 -6.16 0.14 2.98
N TYR A 53 -6.97 0.98 3.62
CA TYR A 53 -7.92 1.84 2.93
C TYR A 53 -7.63 3.30 3.23
N VAL A 54 -7.55 4.12 2.18
CA VAL A 54 -7.48 5.57 2.31
C VAL A 54 -8.90 6.11 2.23
N ILE A 55 -9.41 6.61 3.37
CA ILE A 55 -10.71 7.28 3.44
C ILE A 55 -10.45 8.78 3.31
N ARG A 56 -10.95 9.39 2.23
CA ARG A 56 -10.81 10.82 1.98
C ARG A 56 -12.10 11.53 2.36
N ASP A 57 -11.96 12.65 3.04
CA ASP A 57 -13.06 13.57 3.32
C ASP A 57 -13.18 14.56 2.14
N THR A 58 -13.94 14.15 1.13
CA THR A 58 -14.27 14.99 -0.02
C THR A 58 -15.72 15.45 0.13
N PRO A 59 -15.99 16.77 0.20
CA PRO A 59 -17.34 17.29 0.37
C PRO A 59 -18.21 16.88 -0.81
N GLU A 60 -19.34 16.25 -0.51
CA GLU A 60 -20.26 15.70 -1.50
C GLU A 60 -21.69 16.00 -1.05
N VAL A 61 -22.33 16.98 -1.69
CA VAL A 61 -23.60 17.58 -1.25
C VAL A 61 -24.67 16.52 -0.95
N GLU A 62 -24.84 15.52 -1.82
CA GLU A 62 -25.86 14.49 -1.63
C GLU A 62 -25.55 13.56 -0.43
N LYS A 63 -24.29 13.16 -0.28
CA LYS A 63 -23.85 12.28 0.80
C LYS A 63 -23.87 13.00 2.13
N ASP A 64 -23.40 14.24 2.15
CA ASP A 64 -23.37 15.09 3.33
C ASP A 64 -24.80 15.42 3.80
N ASN A 65 -25.72 15.70 2.87
CA ASN A 65 -27.13 15.89 3.20
C ASN A 65 -27.77 14.64 3.79
N ARG A 66 -27.43 13.44 3.29
CA ARG A 66 -27.92 12.17 3.83
C ARG A 66 -27.41 11.93 5.25
N VAL A 67 -26.11 12.15 5.48
CA VAL A 67 -25.50 12.01 6.81
C VAL A 67 -26.10 13.02 7.78
N ALA A 68 -26.20 14.29 7.38
CA ALA A 68 -26.78 15.34 8.21
C ALA A 68 -28.25 15.05 8.57
N SER A 69 -29.07 14.68 7.58
CA SER A 69 -30.47 14.28 7.81
C SER A 69 -30.57 13.14 8.81
N HIS A 70 -29.76 12.09 8.63
CA HIS A 70 -29.76 10.93 9.52
C HIS A 70 -29.34 11.29 10.96
N ILE A 71 -28.31 12.12 11.14
CA ILE A 71 -27.88 12.58 12.46
C ILE A 71 -28.99 13.39 13.13
N LEU A 72 -29.64 14.30 12.41
CA LEU A 72 -30.73 15.13 12.94
C LEU A 72 -31.96 14.29 13.31
N GLU A 73 -32.29 13.27 12.52
CA GLU A 73 -33.38 12.33 12.82
C GLU A 73 -33.12 11.53 14.11
N ILE A 74 -31.90 11.04 14.31
CA ILE A 74 -31.51 10.34 15.55
C ILE A 74 -31.66 11.25 16.78
N HIS A 75 -31.31 12.53 16.67
CA HIS A 75 -31.45 13.48 17.78
C HIS A 75 -32.90 13.91 18.03
N ARG A 76 -33.77 13.83 17.01
CA ARG A 76 -35.20 14.17 17.12
C ARG A 76 -36.02 13.04 17.73
N ASP A 77 -35.75 11.79 17.34
CA ASP A 77 -36.47 10.60 17.80
C ASP A 77 -35.49 9.43 17.97
N SER A 78 -34.80 9.43 19.11
CA SER A 78 -33.78 8.44 19.45
C SER A 78 -34.33 7.02 19.59
N GLU A 79 -35.63 6.85 19.82
CA GLU A 79 -36.24 5.52 20.02
C GLU A 79 -36.61 4.81 18.72
N HIS A 80 -36.94 5.55 17.64
CA HIS A 80 -37.30 4.95 16.35
C HIS A 80 -36.17 4.99 15.31
N ALA A 81 -35.40 6.08 15.23
CA ALA A 81 -34.38 6.23 14.19
C ALA A 81 -33.12 5.38 14.43
N ALA A 82 -32.85 5.00 15.68
CA ALA A 82 -31.64 4.27 16.07
C ALA A 82 -31.85 2.76 16.24
N ARG A 83 -33.03 2.20 15.96
CA ARG A 83 -33.24 0.75 16.08
C ARG A 83 -32.50 0.02 14.97
N PRO A 84 -31.44 -0.75 15.29
CA PRO A 84 -30.74 -1.50 14.27
C PRO A 84 -31.64 -2.62 13.74
N ALA A 85 -31.51 -2.95 12.45
CA ALA A 85 -32.26 -4.06 11.85
C ALA A 85 -31.97 -5.41 12.55
N ILE A 86 -30.81 -5.55 13.20
CA ILE A 86 -30.40 -6.72 13.96
C ILE A 86 -29.97 -6.29 15.36
N TYR A 87 -30.53 -6.92 16.39
CA TYR A 87 -30.12 -6.69 17.78
C TYR A 87 -28.68 -7.14 18.03
N ILE A 88 -27.96 -6.36 18.83
CA ILE A 88 -26.54 -6.59 19.14
C ILE A 88 -26.27 -7.96 19.78
N ASP A 89 -27.19 -8.45 20.62
CA ASP A 89 -27.09 -9.76 21.26
C ASP A 89 -27.15 -10.90 20.22
N LEU A 90 -28.11 -10.84 19.30
CA LEU A 90 -28.22 -11.82 18.21
C LEU A 90 -26.98 -11.78 17.31
N PHE A 91 -26.51 -10.59 16.94
CA PHE A 91 -25.31 -10.43 16.13
C PHE A 91 -24.07 -11.00 16.82
N SER A 92 -23.92 -10.76 18.13
CA SER A 92 -22.81 -11.30 18.92
C SER A 92 -22.84 -12.82 19.01
N LYS A 93 -24.03 -13.41 19.21
CA LYS A 93 -24.23 -14.87 19.18
C LYS A 93 -23.91 -15.46 17.81
N TYR A 94 -24.33 -14.80 16.73
CA TYR A 94 -24.02 -15.21 15.36
C TYR A 94 -22.50 -15.20 15.07
N LEU A 95 -21.80 -14.16 15.51
CA LEU A 95 -20.34 -14.08 15.38
C LEU A 95 -19.63 -15.14 16.21
N ALA A 96 -20.12 -15.44 17.42
CA ALA A 96 -19.57 -16.50 18.26
C ALA A 96 -19.75 -17.88 17.62
N PHE A 97 -20.92 -18.15 17.03
CA PHE A 97 -21.21 -19.41 16.34
C PHE A 97 -20.39 -19.57 15.07
N SER A 98 -20.39 -18.56 14.18
CA SER A 98 -19.61 -18.60 12.93
C SER A 98 -18.12 -18.82 13.18
N LYS A 99 -17.54 -18.26 14.26
CA LYS A 99 -16.13 -18.48 14.65
C LYS A 99 -15.75 -19.94 14.90
N GLN A 100 -16.70 -20.83 15.18
CA GLN A 100 -16.45 -22.26 15.40
C GLN A 100 -16.28 -23.04 14.09
N ILE A 101 -16.63 -22.44 12.95
CA ILE A 101 -16.57 -23.09 11.64
C ILE A 101 -15.18 -22.87 11.04
N GLU A 102 -14.59 -23.93 10.51
CA GLU A 102 -13.30 -23.93 9.80
C GLU A 102 -13.50 -24.36 8.33
N PRO A 103 -13.85 -23.42 7.43
CA PRO A 103 -14.08 -23.75 6.03
C PRO A 103 -12.80 -24.19 5.34
N LYS A 104 -12.87 -25.25 4.52
CA LYS A 104 -11.74 -25.72 3.71
C LYS A 104 -11.81 -25.18 2.28
N LEU A 105 -10.67 -24.86 1.69
CA LEU A 105 -10.64 -24.37 0.30
C LEU A 105 -11.03 -25.47 -0.69
N THR A 106 -11.89 -25.13 -1.64
CA THR A 106 -12.14 -25.96 -2.83
C THR A 106 -11.05 -25.75 -3.88
N THR A 107 -10.92 -26.69 -4.81
CA THR A 107 -9.99 -26.58 -5.94
C THR A 107 -10.26 -25.31 -6.77
N GLU A 108 -11.53 -24.99 -7.01
CA GLU A 108 -11.95 -23.80 -7.76
C GLU A 108 -11.48 -22.50 -7.10
N ALA A 109 -11.68 -22.37 -5.77
CA ALA A 109 -11.21 -21.21 -5.03
C ALA A 109 -9.68 -21.09 -5.06
N ILE A 110 -8.97 -22.23 -4.95
CA ILE A 110 -7.50 -22.26 -5.05
C ILE A 110 -7.05 -21.76 -6.43
N ASP A 111 -7.70 -22.20 -7.51
CA ASP A 111 -7.34 -21.83 -8.87
C ASP A 111 -7.56 -20.32 -9.12
N ILE A 112 -8.67 -19.76 -8.64
CA ILE A 112 -8.97 -18.33 -8.73
C ILE A 112 -7.92 -17.50 -7.98
N ILE A 113 -7.63 -17.85 -6.73
CA ILE A 113 -6.64 -17.15 -5.90
C ILE A 113 -5.25 -17.23 -6.55
N ARG A 114 -4.85 -18.43 -7.03
CA ARG A 114 -3.55 -18.63 -7.70
C ARG A 114 -3.44 -17.78 -8.96
N ASN A 115 -4.47 -17.79 -9.81
CA ASN A 115 -4.48 -17.04 -11.05
C ASN A 115 -4.38 -15.54 -10.80
N TYR A 116 -5.09 -15.03 -9.79
CA TYR A 116 -5.00 -13.62 -9.41
C TYR A 116 -3.61 -13.26 -8.86
N TYR A 117 -3.05 -14.09 -7.97
CA TYR A 117 -1.70 -13.88 -7.45
C TYR A 117 -0.64 -13.86 -8.56
N MET A 118 -0.73 -14.78 -9.52
CA MET A 118 0.18 -14.82 -10.69
C MET A 118 0.01 -13.58 -11.57
N LYS A 119 -1.22 -13.11 -11.78
CA LYS A 119 -1.48 -11.84 -12.50
C LYS A 119 -0.83 -10.66 -11.78
N MET A 120 -0.99 -10.55 -10.46
CA MET A 120 -0.33 -9.48 -9.70
C MET A 120 1.19 -9.56 -9.85
N ARG A 121 1.77 -10.76 -9.82
CA ARG A 121 3.23 -10.95 -9.95
C ARG A 121 3.76 -10.68 -11.35
N ASN A 122 2.98 -10.95 -12.40
CA ASN A 122 3.40 -10.73 -13.79
C ASN A 122 3.38 -9.25 -14.19
N VAL A 123 2.56 -8.42 -13.54
CA VAL A 123 2.59 -6.96 -13.72
C VAL A 123 3.96 -6.38 -13.29
N ASP A 124 4.69 -7.06 -12.40
CA ASP A 124 6.03 -6.67 -11.90
C ASP A 124 7.22 -7.12 -12.80
N SER A 125 6.99 -7.45 -14.09
CA SER A 125 8.04 -7.99 -14.97
C SER A 125 9.21 -7.02 -15.27
N GLU A 126 9.16 -5.77 -14.80
CA GLU A 126 10.27 -4.80 -14.88
C GLU A 126 11.15 -4.73 -13.60
N GLY A 127 11.02 -5.74 -12.70
CA GLY A 127 12.02 -6.01 -11.66
C GLY A 127 12.03 -5.02 -10.50
N MET A 128 10.97 -4.25 -10.30
CA MET A 128 10.85 -3.33 -9.17
C MET A 128 9.53 -3.55 -8.43
N ILE A 129 9.69 -4.09 -7.23
CA ILE A 129 8.71 -4.47 -6.19
C ILE A 129 8.15 -5.89 -6.32
N THR A 130 8.10 -6.57 -5.17
CA THR A 130 7.79 -8.00 -5.04
C THR A 130 6.41 -8.17 -4.42
N VAL A 131 5.42 -8.65 -5.16
CA VAL A 131 4.24 -9.27 -4.52
C VAL A 131 4.76 -10.34 -3.55
N THR A 132 4.51 -10.14 -2.25
CA THR A 132 5.00 -11.06 -1.22
C THR A 132 4.05 -12.24 -1.06
N PRO A 133 4.55 -13.43 -0.67
CA PRO A 133 3.69 -14.56 -0.29
C PRO A 133 2.65 -14.22 0.79
N ARG A 134 2.89 -13.15 1.57
CA ARG A 134 1.93 -12.62 2.55
C ARG A 134 0.62 -12.19 1.92
N GLN A 135 0.64 -11.62 0.71
CA GLN A 135 -0.58 -11.22 0.00
C GLN A 135 -1.44 -12.43 -0.37
N LEU A 136 -0.80 -13.54 -0.74
CA LEU A 136 -1.49 -14.81 -0.99
C LEU A 136 -2.14 -15.35 0.30
N GLU A 137 -1.40 -15.35 1.41
CA GLU A 137 -1.97 -15.73 2.72
C GLU A 137 -3.13 -14.82 3.13
N GLY A 138 -3.03 -13.51 2.87
CA GLY A 138 -4.08 -12.53 3.13
C GLY A 138 -5.36 -12.85 2.35
N LEU A 139 -5.24 -13.15 1.06
CA LEU A 139 -6.37 -13.59 0.23
C LEU A 139 -7.04 -14.84 0.79
N VAL A 140 -6.25 -15.86 1.15
CA VAL A 140 -6.79 -17.08 1.77
C VAL A 140 -7.52 -16.75 3.08
N ARG A 141 -6.92 -15.94 3.96
CA ARG A 141 -7.55 -15.51 5.22
C ARG A 141 -8.88 -14.79 4.98
N LEU A 142 -8.95 -13.88 4.02
CA LEU A 142 -10.15 -13.11 3.70
C LEU A 142 -11.26 -14.00 3.12
N SER A 143 -10.92 -14.89 2.18
CA SER A 143 -11.88 -15.84 1.59
C SER A 143 -12.46 -16.79 2.64
N THR A 144 -11.60 -17.36 3.49
CA THR A 144 -12.04 -18.22 4.60
C THR A 144 -12.88 -17.45 5.61
N ALA A 145 -12.55 -16.18 5.90
CA ALA A 145 -13.33 -15.35 6.80
C ALA A 145 -14.75 -15.08 6.25
N ARG A 146 -14.89 -14.82 4.94
CA ARG A 146 -16.21 -14.66 4.31
C ARG A 146 -17.02 -15.96 4.35
N ALA A 147 -16.44 -17.07 3.92
CA ALA A 147 -17.12 -18.37 3.93
C ALA A 147 -17.60 -18.73 5.35
N ARG A 148 -16.76 -18.45 6.36
CA ARG A 148 -17.08 -18.63 7.77
C ARG A 148 -18.24 -17.74 8.22
N LEU A 149 -18.22 -16.46 7.85
CA LEU A 149 -19.33 -15.54 8.14
C LEU A 149 -20.64 -15.99 7.51
N LEU A 150 -20.59 -16.68 6.38
CA LEU A 150 -21.77 -17.23 5.69
C LEU A 150 -22.13 -18.65 6.16
N LEU A 151 -21.48 -19.15 7.23
CA LEU A 151 -21.68 -20.48 7.80
C LEU A 151 -21.41 -21.64 6.83
N LYS A 152 -20.58 -21.42 5.80
CA LYS A 152 -20.19 -22.44 4.83
C LYS A 152 -19.11 -23.36 5.43
N ASP A 153 -19.15 -24.65 5.08
CA ASP A 153 -18.11 -25.64 5.41
C ASP A 153 -16.92 -25.61 4.44
N LYS A 154 -17.10 -24.97 3.28
CA LYS A 154 -16.10 -24.84 2.21
C LYS A 154 -16.02 -23.41 1.71
N VAL A 155 -14.83 -23.01 1.27
CA VAL A 155 -14.58 -21.73 0.60
C VAL A 155 -14.86 -21.93 -0.89
N GLU A 156 -15.87 -21.25 -1.41
CA GLU A 156 -16.27 -21.36 -2.82
C GLU A 156 -15.60 -20.29 -3.69
N ALA A 157 -15.78 -20.39 -5.01
CA ALA A 157 -15.25 -19.44 -5.98
C ALA A 157 -15.66 -17.99 -5.67
N GLU A 158 -16.94 -17.77 -5.36
CA GLU A 158 -17.49 -16.45 -5.03
C GLU A 158 -16.81 -15.83 -3.78
N ASP A 159 -16.39 -16.66 -2.82
CA ASP A 159 -15.68 -16.18 -1.63
C ASP A 159 -14.29 -15.66 -1.98
N ALA A 160 -13.59 -16.36 -2.87
CA ALA A 160 -12.31 -15.94 -3.42
C ALA A 160 -12.43 -14.66 -4.25
N GLU A 161 -13.44 -14.56 -5.13
CA GLU A 161 -13.69 -13.37 -5.93
C GLU A 161 -13.97 -12.15 -5.05
N ARG A 162 -14.74 -12.32 -3.96
CA ARG A 162 -15.02 -11.23 -3.03
C ARG A 162 -13.78 -10.78 -2.27
N ALA A 163 -12.91 -11.70 -1.87
CA ALA A 163 -11.63 -11.34 -1.27
C ALA A 163 -10.73 -10.55 -2.24
N ILE A 164 -10.66 -11.00 -3.50
CA ILE A 164 -9.94 -10.29 -4.57
C ILE A 164 -10.51 -8.88 -4.75
N TYR A 165 -11.83 -8.73 -4.78
CA TYR A 165 -12.47 -7.42 -4.88
C TYR A 165 -12.03 -6.48 -3.75
N LEU A 166 -11.96 -6.96 -2.51
CA LEU A 166 -11.52 -6.13 -1.38
C LEU A 166 -10.07 -5.65 -1.53
N VAL A 167 -9.19 -6.54 -2.01
CA VAL A 167 -7.79 -6.20 -2.28
C VAL A 167 -7.69 -5.21 -3.44
N GLN A 168 -8.44 -5.41 -4.54
CA GLN A 168 -8.49 -4.46 -5.66
C GLN A 168 -8.93 -3.06 -5.19
N ARG A 169 -9.95 -2.96 -4.33
CA ARG A 169 -10.38 -1.67 -3.76
C ARG A 169 -9.33 -1.01 -2.88
N MET A 170 -8.53 -1.81 -2.17
CA MET A 170 -7.34 -1.29 -1.47
C MET A 170 -6.33 -0.72 -2.48
N LEU A 171 -6.04 -1.44 -3.57
CA LEU A 171 -5.08 -0.97 -4.56
C LEU A 171 -5.53 0.31 -5.27
N GLU A 172 -6.82 0.43 -5.58
CA GLU A 172 -7.40 1.65 -6.16
C GLU A 172 -7.31 2.87 -5.23
N THR A 173 -7.33 2.67 -3.91
CA THR A 173 -7.35 3.77 -2.93
C THR A 173 -5.96 4.13 -2.41
N ALA A 174 -5.12 3.12 -2.14
CA ALA A 174 -3.83 3.24 -1.47
C ALA A 174 -2.63 2.92 -2.38
N GLY A 175 -2.84 2.17 -3.46
CA GLY A 175 -1.80 1.69 -4.36
C GLY A 175 -1.79 2.41 -5.70
N VAL A 176 -2.26 3.66 -5.79
CA VAL A 176 -2.17 4.45 -7.02
C VAL A 176 -0.95 5.36 -6.94
N ASP A 177 -0.07 5.29 -7.93
CA ASP A 177 1.02 6.25 -8.06
C ASP A 177 0.45 7.58 -8.55
N VAL A 178 0.63 8.62 -7.74
CA VAL A 178 0.17 9.97 -8.06
C VAL A 178 0.74 10.48 -9.39
N ASN A 179 1.98 10.13 -9.72
CA ASN A 179 2.65 10.65 -10.92
C ASN A 179 2.06 10.07 -12.20
N THR A 180 1.61 8.81 -12.16
CA THR A 180 1.12 8.09 -13.34
C THR A 180 -0.40 7.95 -13.37
N GLY A 181 -1.07 8.13 -12.23
CA GLY A 181 -2.50 7.88 -12.05
C GLY A 181 -2.89 6.41 -12.19
N LYS A 182 -1.91 5.50 -12.22
CA LYS A 182 -2.12 4.06 -12.39
C LYS A 182 -1.89 3.32 -11.08
N VAL A 183 -2.56 2.17 -10.96
CA VAL A 183 -2.33 1.26 -9.84
C VAL A 183 -0.92 0.70 -9.94
N ASP A 184 -0.12 0.98 -8.92
CA ASP A 184 1.25 0.56 -8.72
C ASP A 184 1.44 0.06 -7.27
N LEU A 185 1.63 -1.24 -7.12
CA LEU A 185 1.86 -1.89 -5.83
C LEU A 185 3.17 -1.43 -5.17
N GLY A 186 4.09 -0.88 -5.95
CA GLY A 186 5.33 -0.26 -5.51
C GLY A 186 5.16 0.87 -4.51
N VAL A 187 4.06 1.61 -4.65
CA VAL A 187 3.71 2.73 -3.77
C VAL A 187 3.59 2.27 -2.31
N LEU A 188 3.00 1.10 -2.07
CA LEU A 188 2.86 0.51 -0.73
C LEU A 188 4.19 0.05 -0.13
N HIS A 189 5.18 -0.21 -0.98
CA HIS A 189 6.53 -0.63 -0.60
C HIS A 189 7.51 0.55 -0.53
N GLY A 190 7.01 1.79 -0.65
CA GLY A 190 7.77 3.00 -0.32
C GLY A 190 8.40 3.75 -1.47
N LYS A 191 8.48 3.18 -2.68
CA LYS A 191 8.96 3.89 -3.87
C LYS A 191 8.12 3.48 -5.08
N PRO A 192 7.43 4.42 -5.76
CA PRO A 192 6.73 4.12 -7.00
C PRO A 192 7.68 3.57 -8.07
N HIS A 193 7.19 2.67 -8.91
CA HIS A 193 7.92 2.12 -10.05
C HIS A 193 8.48 3.23 -10.96
N SER A 194 7.69 4.29 -11.19
CA SER A 194 8.08 5.46 -11.96
C SER A 194 9.36 6.11 -11.40
N GLU A 195 9.43 6.30 -10.09
CA GLU A 195 10.60 6.87 -9.40
C GLU A 195 11.80 5.92 -9.44
N VAL A 196 11.58 4.61 -9.26
CA VAL A 196 12.69 3.65 -9.31
C VAL A 196 13.27 3.50 -10.73
N SER A 197 12.41 3.50 -11.75
CA SER A 197 12.84 3.49 -13.16
C SER A 197 13.66 4.74 -13.49
N LYS A 198 13.23 5.92 -13.00
CA LYS A 198 14.01 7.17 -13.11
C LYS A 198 15.36 7.03 -12.41
N LEU A 199 15.40 6.55 -11.16
CA LEU A 199 16.67 6.36 -10.42
C LEU A 199 17.63 5.39 -11.14
N LYS A 200 17.13 4.29 -11.71
CA LYS A 200 17.97 3.34 -12.44
C LYS A 200 18.57 3.98 -13.68
N MET A 201 17.76 4.67 -14.48
CA MET A 201 18.23 5.40 -15.66
C MET A 201 19.24 6.49 -15.28
N PHE A 202 18.98 7.23 -14.19
CA PHE A 202 19.90 8.23 -13.66
C PHE A 202 21.27 7.63 -13.36
N MET A 203 21.31 6.49 -12.66
CA MET A 203 22.55 5.81 -12.33
C MET A 203 23.22 5.19 -13.56
N GLU A 204 22.47 4.66 -14.52
CA GLU A 204 23.01 4.12 -15.77
C GLU A 204 23.71 5.21 -16.60
N VAL A 205 23.04 6.35 -16.81
CA VAL A 205 23.63 7.51 -17.51
C VAL A 205 24.83 8.05 -16.75
N PHE A 206 24.75 8.14 -15.42
CA PHE A 206 25.86 8.62 -14.61
C PHE A 206 27.08 7.68 -14.69
N ASN A 207 26.88 6.37 -14.60
CA ASN A 207 27.96 5.39 -14.74
C ASN A 207 28.54 5.38 -16.16
N ALA A 208 27.70 5.57 -17.19
CA ALA A 208 28.16 5.66 -18.58
C ALA A 208 29.06 6.89 -18.80
N LEU A 209 28.72 8.04 -18.21
CA LEU A 209 29.52 9.25 -18.30
C LEU A 209 30.77 9.23 -17.42
N SER A 210 30.71 8.58 -16.26
CA SER A 210 31.87 8.48 -15.35
C SER A 210 32.92 7.47 -15.85
N GLY A 211 32.54 6.53 -16.71
CA GLY A 211 33.44 5.52 -17.29
C GLY A 211 34.05 4.57 -16.24
N GLN A 212 35.02 3.74 -16.66
CA GLN A 212 35.72 2.82 -15.74
C GLN A 212 36.71 3.56 -14.81
N ASP A 213 37.17 4.74 -15.21
CA ASP A 213 38.22 5.51 -14.50
C ASP A 213 37.69 6.46 -13.41
N LYS A 214 36.37 6.42 -13.10
CA LYS A 214 35.71 7.34 -12.16
C LYS A 214 35.99 8.82 -12.50
N ASN A 215 35.85 9.16 -13.78
CA ASN A 215 35.99 10.54 -14.22
C ASN A 215 34.85 11.40 -13.68
N ASP A 216 35.16 12.69 -13.49
CA ASP A 216 34.21 13.70 -13.06
C ASP A 216 33.21 13.97 -14.18
N VAL A 217 31.92 13.91 -13.85
CA VAL A 217 30.81 14.12 -14.78
C VAL A 217 30.39 15.59 -14.74
N GLU A 218 30.43 16.27 -15.89
CA GLU A 218 29.96 17.66 -16.02
C GLU A 218 28.42 17.74 -15.92
N GLU A 219 27.92 18.68 -15.12
CA GLU A 219 26.49 18.89 -14.88
C GLU A 219 25.69 19.09 -16.17
N LYS A 220 26.18 19.96 -17.06
CA LYS A 220 25.49 20.29 -18.31
C LYS A 220 25.37 19.09 -19.23
N ASN A 221 26.44 18.30 -19.34
CA ASN A 221 26.43 17.09 -20.16
C ASN A 221 25.49 16.04 -19.57
N PHE A 222 25.51 15.87 -18.25
CA PHE A 222 24.65 14.92 -17.56
C PHE A 222 23.17 15.27 -17.69
N ILE A 223 22.78 16.52 -17.48
CA ILE A 223 21.40 16.98 -17.65
C ILE A 223 20.94 16.78 -19.10
N ASN A 224 21.79 17.09 -20.08
CA ASN A 224 21.45 16.89 -21.49
C ASN A 224 21.22 15.40 -21.83
N GLU A 225 22.06 14.49 -21.34
CA GLU A 225 21.87 13.05 -21.55
C GLU A 225 20.63 12.50 -20.82
N LEU A 226 20.32 13.03 -19.63
CA LEU A 226 19.07 12.70 -18.93
C LEU A 226 17.83 13.20 -19.70
N ILE A 227 17.88 14.39 -20.29
CA ILE A 227 16.77 14.91 -21.11
C ILE A 227 16.63 14.09 -22.41
N LYS A 228 17.73 13.69 -23.05
CA LYS A 228 17.72 12.82 -24.24
C LYS A 228 17.04 11.46 -23.97
N SER A 229 17.08 10.98 -22.73
CA SER A 229 16.38 9.74 -22.35
C SER A 229 14.84 9.87 -22.40
N GLY A 230 14.30 11.09 -22.49
CA GLY A 230 12.86 11.39 -22.56
C GLY A 230 12.09 11.18 -21.25
N LYS A 231 12.76 10.77 -20.17
CA LYS A 231 12.13 10.48 -18.86
C LYS A 231 12.25 11.61 -17.83
N PHE A 232 13.00 12.67 -18.13
CA PHE A 232 13.30 13.77 -17.22
C PHE A 232 13.06 15.13 -17.87
N THR A 233 12.53 16.07 -17.09
CA THR A 233 12.61 17.50 -17.40
C THR A 233 13.86 18.12 -16.77
N ASP A 234 14.26 19.33 -17.22
CA ASP A 234 15.43 20.04 -16.69
C ASP A 234 15.33 20.26 -15.16
N ASP A 235 14.15 20.64 -14.69
CA ASP A 235 13.88 20.86 -13.26
C ASP A 235 13.89 19.56 -12.45
N GLU A 236 13.35 18.47 -13.01
CA GLU A 236 13.40 17.15 -12.37
C GLU A 236 14.83 16.64 -12.26
N ALA A 237 15.64 16.78 -13.31
CA ALA A 237 17.03 16.35 -13.33
C ALA A 237 17.85 17.07 -12.24
N LYS A 238 17.73 18.40 -12.14
CA LYS A 238 18.38 19.19 -11.08
C LYS A 238 17.93 18.78 -9.67
N THR A 239 16.65 18.49 -9.50
CA THR A 239 16.11 18.03 -8.22
C THR A 239 16.66 16.66 -7.84
N PHE A 240 16.77 15.74 -8.82
CA PHE A 240 17.37 14.43 -8.63
C PHE A 240 18.87 14.51 -8.29
N ILE A 241 19.63 15.38 -8.94
CA ILE A 241 21.05 15.62 -8.62
C ILE A 241 21.18 16.09 -7.17
N LYS A 242 20.38 17.09 -6.74
CA LYS A 242 20.38 17.56 -5.34
C LYS A 242 20.04 16.44 -4.35
N LYS A 243 19.03 15.62 -4.65
CA LYS A 243 18.67 14.45 -3.82
C LYS A 243 19.82 13.42 -3.76
N ALA A 244 20.48 13.15 -4.89
CA ALA A 244 21.60 12.22 -4.97
C ALA A 244 22.82 12.71 -4.18
N MET A 245 23.06 14.02 -4.17
CA MET A 245 24.08 14.65 -3.31
C MET A 245 23.73 14.54 -1.82
N GLN A 246 22.49 14.85 -1.44
CA GLN A 246 22.03 14.73 -0.04
C GLN A 246 22.09 13.29 0.48
N ASN A 247 21.81 12.31 -0.39
CA ASN A 247 21.89 10.89 -0.07
C ASN A 247 23.32 10.33 -0.14
N GLY A 248 24.32 11.15 -0.48
CA GLY A 248 25.72 10.73 -0.57
C GLY A 248 26.01 9.74 -1.69
N GLN A 249 25.21 9.72 -2.76
CA GLN A 249 25.43 8.86 -3.93
C GLN A 249 26.44 9.46 -4.92
N ILE A 250 26.49 10.79 -4.97
CA ILE A 250 27.42 11.60 -5.77
C ILE A 250 27.92 12.76 -4.92
N TYR A 251 29.12 13.26 -5.19
CA TYR A 251 29.66 14.46 -4.55
C TYR A 251 30.26 15.41 -5.58
N GLU A 252 30.17 16.70 -5.30
CA GLU A 252 30.74 17.75 -6.15
C GLU A 252 32.23 17.92 -5.81
N ARG A 253 33.12 17.71 -6.79
CA ARG A 253 34.58 17.91 -6.62
C ARG A 253 35.04 19.31 -7.04
N LYS A 254 34.42 19.83 -8.09
CA LYS A 254 34.63 21.19 -8.62
C LYS A 254 33.26 21.73 -9.01
N SER A 255 33.11 23.05 -9.02
CA SER A 255 31.82 23.68 -9.34
C SER A 255 31.27 23.15 -10.67
N GLY A 256 30.13 22.46 -10.64
CA GLY A 256 29.49 21.85 -11.81
C GLY A 256 30.08 20.51 -12.28
N PHE A 257 30.93 19.86 -11.47
CA PHE A 257 31.52 18.54 -11.75
C PHE A 257 31.27 17.56 -10.59
N TYR A 258 30.61 16.45 -10.91
CA TYR A 258 30.18 15.44 -9.94
C TYR A 258 30.99 14.15 -10.08
N ALA A 259 31.42 13.58 -8.96
CA ALA A 259 32.07 12.28 -8.89
C ALA A 259 31.23 11.29 -8.08
N LYS A 260 31.41 10.00 -8.36
CA LYS A 260 30.75 8.92 -7.62
C LYS A 260 31.33 8.81 -6.21
N ALA A 261 30.45 8.82 -5.20
CA ALA A 261 30.79 8.53 -3.79
C ALA A 261 31.55 7.22 -3.62
#